data_AF-A0A3D5ABM6-F1
#
_entry.id   AF-A0A3D5ABM6-F1
#
_cell.length_a   1.000
_cell.length_b   1.000
_cell.length_c   1.000
_cell.angle_alpha   90.00
_cell.angle_beta   90.00
_cell.angle_gamma   90.00
#
_symmetry.space_group_name_H-M   'P 1'
#
loop_
_entity.id
_entity.type
_entity.pdbx_description
1 polymer ?
#
loop_
_entity_poly.entity_id
_entity_poly.type
_entity_poly.pdbx_seq_one_letter_code
_entity_poly.pdbx_strand_id
1 'polypeptide(L)'
;MATKMKALIGFAKMRDDELVMSCRTIIGAMTANPKYPNPTHDLLDLESILEDFITKLAVSRKRGSPEDTALKNESRGPLIVALQQLGYDVNGVAQGHLSTLLSSGFPTNSASFCNHERIEL
;
A
#
# COMPACT_ATOMS: atom_id res chain seq x y z
N MET A 1 23.35 14.39 -9.67
CA MET A 1 23.10 13.33 -8.66
C MET A 1 21.87 12.56 -9.10
N ALA A 2 21.99 11.29 -9.47
CA ALA A 2 20.83 10.50 -9.90
C ALA A 2 19.98 10.15 -8.67
N THR A 3 18.83 10.80 -8.51
CA THR A 3 17.86 10.47 -7.46
C THR A 3 17.36 9.05 -7.70
N LYS A 4 17.90 8.08 -6.94
CA LYS A 4 17.43 6.69 -6.96
C LYS A 4 15.96 6.68 -6.52
N MET A 5 15.06 6.45 -7.49
CA MET A 5 13.63 6.36 -7.22
C MET A 5 13.32 5.03 -6.55
N LYS A 6 12.54 5.12 -5.48
CA LYS A 6 12.20 4.02 -4.59
C LYS A 6 10.74 4.17 -4.16
N ALA A 7 10.08 3.05 -3.95
CA ALA A 7 8.74 3.01 -3.38
C ALA A 7 8.76 3.61 -1.97
N LEU A 8 7.83 4.52 -1.69
CA LEU A 8 7.61 5.04 -0.36
C LEU A 8 6.91 3.97 0.46
N ILE A 9 7.64 3.42 1.43
CA ILE A 9 7.13 2.45 2.40
C ILE A 9 6.81 3.11 3.75
N GLY A 10 6.80 4.45 3.78
CA GLY A 10 6.59 5.31 4.95
C GLY A 10 5.12 5.49 5.32
N PHE A 11 4.32 4.45 5.25
CA PHE A 11 2.88 4.45 5.50
C PHE A 11 2.49 4.83 6.94
N ALA A 12 3.43 4.73 7.89
CA ALA A 12 3.24 5.12 9.28
C ALA A 12 2.88 6.60 9.50
N LYS A 13 3.20 7.48 8.55
CA LYS A 13 2.85 8.92 8.62
C LYS A 13 1.54 9.27 7.91
N MET A 14 0.96 8.36 7.12
CA MET A 14 -0.32 8.58 6.45
C MET A 14 -1.49 8.52 7.44
N ARG A 15 -2.55 9.26 7.12
CA ARG A 15 -3.84 9.12 7.83
C ARG A 15 -4.43 7.75 7.54
N ASP A 16 -5.22 7.23 8.47
CA ASP A 16 -5.82 5.90 8.35
C ASP A 16 -6.61 5.72 7.04
N ASP A 17 -7.36 6.75 6.63
CA ASP A 17 -8.17 6.77 5.39
C ASP A 17 -7.30 6.70 4.13
N GLU A 18 -6.20 7.47 4.13
CA GLU A 18 -5.23 7.54 3.03
C GLU A 18 -4.42 6.25 2.92
N LEU A 19 -4.11 5.64 4.06
CA LEU A 19 -3.46 4.33 4.15
C LEU A 19 -4.33 3.24 3.50
N VAL A 20 -5.63 3.22 3.83
CA VAL A 20 -6.60 2.27 3.27
C VAL A 20 -6.71 2.43 1.75
N MET A 21 -6.90 3.66 1.28
CA MET A 21 -7.00 3.98 -0.15
C MET A 21 -5.73 3.59 -0.91
N SER A 22 -4.55 3.88 -0.33
CA SER A 22 -3.26 3.49 -0.91
C SER A 22 -3.13 1.97 -0.98
N CYS A 23 -3.50 1.26 0.08
CA CYS A 23 -3.45 -0.20 0.12
C CYS A 23 -4.33 -0.83 -0.96
N ARG A 24 -5.60 -0.40 -1.09
CA ARG A 24 -6.51 -0.87 -2.15
C ARG A 24 -5.97 -0.60 -3.55
N THR A 25 -5.37 0.57 -3.75
CA THR A 25 -4.77 0.95 -5.03
C THR A 25 -3.59 0.03 -5.37
N ILE A 26 -2.73 -0.26 -4.39
CA ILE A 26 -1.58 -1.17 -4.55
C ILE A 26 -2.06 -2.59 -4.86
N ILE A 27 -3.04 -3.11 -4.12
CA ILE A 27 -3.64 -4.44 -4.38
C ILE A 27 -4.18 -4.50 -5.80
N GLY A 28 -5.00 -3.53 -6.20
CA GLY A 28 -5.56 -3.49 -7.56
C GLY A 28 -4.49 -3.36 -8.65
N ALA A 29 -3.42 -2.60 -8.39
CA ALA A 29 -2.31 -2.44 -9.31
C ALA A 29 -1.44 -3.70 -9.41
N MET A 30 -1.29 -4.49 -8.34
CA MET A 30 -0.53 -5.75 -8.34
C MET A 30 -1.34 -6.93 -8.88
N THR A 31 -2.62 -7.07 -8.51
CA THR A 31 -3.52 -8.15 -8.97
C THR A 31 -3.62 -8.23 -10.50
N ALA A 32 -3.54 -7.09 -11.18
CA ALA A 32 -3.64 -7.03 -12.63
C ALA A 32 -2.28 -7.02 -13.36
N ASN A 33 -1.16 -7.21 -12.66
CA ASN A 33 0.16 -6.97 -13.24
C ASN A 33 0.96 -8.24 -13.52
N PRO A 34 1.09 -8.67 -14.79
CA PRO A 34 1.86 -9.86 -15.16
C PRO A 34 3.37 -9.72 -14.88
N LYS A 35 3.86 -8.51 -14.56
CA LYS A 35 5.25 -8.28 -14.16
C LYS A 35 5.58 -8.77 -12.75
N TYR A 36 4.56 -9.06 -11.94
CA TYR A 36 4.69 -9.64 -10.60
C TYR A 36 3.98 -10.99 -10.56
N PRO A 37 4.50 -12.02 -11.27
CA PRO A 37 3.84 -13.32 -11.41
C PRO A 37 3.75 -14.11 -10.09
N ASN A 38 4.55 -13.73 -9.10
CA ASN A 38 4.53 -14.32 -7.77
C ASN A 38 4.75 -13.23 -6.74
N PRO A 39 3.71 -12.47 -6.34
CA PRO A 39 3.85 -11.60 -5.18
C PRO A 39 4.22 -12.48 -3.98
N THR A 40 5.43 -12.27 -3.43
CA THR A 40 5.99 -13.10 -2.36
C THR A 40 5.15 -13.05 -1.07
N HIS A 41 4.24 -12.07 -0.97
CA HIS A 41 3.24 -11.96 0.09
C HIS A 41 1.85 -12.15 -0.49
N ASP A 42 1.08 -13.02 0.18
CA ASP A 42 -0.28 -13.38 -0.19
C ASP A 42 -1.16 -12.11 -0.20
N LEU A 43 -1.54 -11.65 -1.39
CA LEU A 43 -2.39 -10.46 -1.55
C LEU A 43 -3.72 -10.63 -0.79
N LEU A 44 -4.16 -11.87 -0.60
CA LEU A 44 -5.35 -12.25 0.13
C LEU A 44 -5.19 -11.99 1.64
N ASP A 45 -4.01 -12.29 2.20
CA ASP A 45 -3.65 -11.89 3.57
C ASP A 45 -3.64 -10.37 3.73
N LEU A 46 -3.05 -9.62 2.78
CA LEU A 46 -3.05 -8.16 2.82
C LEU A 46 -4.48 -7.58 2.76
N GLU A 47 -5.34 -8.10 1.89
CA GLU A 47 -6.77 -7.73 1.82
C GLU A 47 -7.48 -8.05 3.13
N SER A 48 -7.23 -9.21 3.73
CA SER A 48 -7.82 -9.59 5.01
C SER A 48 -7.38 -8.65 6.15
N ILE A 49 -6.09 -8.33 6.24
CA ILE A 49 -5.56 -7.38 7.23
C ILE A 49 -6.15 -5.98 7.01
N LEU A 50 -6.31 -5.56 5.76
CA LEU A 50 -6.90 -4.28 5.40
C LEU A 50 -8.37 -4.20 5.83
N GLU A 51 -9.17 -5.22 5.53
CA GLU A 51 -10.59 -5.29 5.90
C GLU A 51 -10.78 -5.31 7.42
N ASP A 52 -9.92 -6.05 8.16
CA ASP A 52 -9.89 -6.03 9.63
C ASP A 52 -9.58 -4.63 10.17
N PHE A 53 -8.58 -3.95 9.61
CA PHE A 53 -8.24 -2.58 9.98
C PHE A 53 -9.39 -1.60 9.72
N ILE A 54 -10.06 -1.68 8.56
CA ILE A 54 -11.22 -0.85 8.21
C ILE A 54 -12.36 -1.09 9.21
N THR A 55 -12.63 -2.35 9.53
CA THR A 55 -13.67 -2.73 10.48
C THR A 55 -13.39 -2.15 11.85
N LYS A 56 -12.17 -2.32 12.38
CA LYS A 56 -11.76 -1.76 13.67
C LYS A 56 -11.75 -0.24 13.68
N LEU A 57 -11.37 0.39 12.57
CA LEU A 57 -11.44 1.83 12.39
C LEU A 57 -12.89 2.34 12.43
N ALA A 58 -13.82 1.64 11.79
CA ALA A 58 -15.24 1.99 11.81
C ALA A 58 -15.84 1.87 13.22
N VAL A 59 -15.47 0.81 13.96
CA VAL A 59 -15.89 0.61 15.36
C VAL A 59 -15.31 1.71 16.25
N SER A 60 -14.01 2.00 16.12
CA SER A 60 -13.34 3.08 16.85
C SER A 60 -13.97 4.45 16.57
N ARG A 61 -14.34 4.75 15.31
CA ARG A 61 -15.07 5.98 14.97
C ARG A 61 -16.48 6.05 15.58
N LYS A 62 -17.15 4.91 15.77
CA LYS A 62 -18.52 4.83 16.33
C LYS A 62 -18.54 4.98 17.86
N ARG A 63 -17.66 4.24 18.55
CA ARG A 63 -17.69 4.13 20.02
C ARG A 63 -16.68 5.05 20.70
N GLY A 64 -15.59 5.41 20.01
CA GLY A 64 -14.57 6.34 20.48
C GLY A 64 -13.85 5.93 21.75
N SER A 65 -13.92 4.65 22.16
CA SER A 65 -13.30 4.22 23.42
C SER A 65 -11.78 4.06 23.26
N PRO A 66 -11.01 4.26 24.34
CA PRO A 66 -9.56 4.09 24.32
C PRO A 66 -9.14 2.66 23.92
N GLU A 67 -9.93 1.65 24.28
CA GLU A 67 -9.73 0.25 23.87
C GLU A 67 -9.82 0.08 22.34
N ASP A 68 -10.84 0.67 21.70
CA ASP A 68 -10.99 0.58 20.24
C ASP A 68 -9.84 1.29 19.50
N THR A 69 -9.34 2.39 20.07
CA THR A 69 -8.18 3.11 19.52
C THR A 69 -6.91 2.27 19.62
N ALA A 70 -6.74 1.52 20.71
CA ALA A 70 -5.63 0.58 20.89
C ALA A 70 -5.70 -0.57 19.88
N LEU A 71 -6.87 -1.21 19.73
CA LEU A 71 -7.10 -2.29 18.76
C LEU A 71 -6.84 -1.84 17.32
N LYS A 72 -7.28 -0.63 16.96
CA LYS A 72 -6.96 -0.03 15.66
C LYS A 72 -5.45 0.11 15.46
N ASN A 73 -4.73 0.62 16.46
CA ASN A 73 -3.29 0.84 16.37
C ASN A 73 -2.50 -0.48 16.32
N GLU A 74 -2.93 -1.50 17.06
CA GLU A 74 -2.39 -2.85 16.95
C GLU A 74 -2.55 -3.43 15.54
N SER A 75 -3.69 -3.17 14.90
CA SER A 75 -3.98 -3.67 13.55
C SER A 75 -3.29 -2.85 12.46
N ARG A 76 -2.90 -1.61 12.78
CA ARG A 76 -2.12 -0.75 11.89
C ARG A 76 -0.69 -1.25 11.70
N GLY A 77 -0.09 -1.81 12.75
CA GLY A 77 1.25 -2.38 12.74
C GLY A 77 1.46 -3.42 11.62
N PRO A 78 0.72 -4.54 11.61
CA PRO A 78 0.85 -5.58 10.58
C PRO A 78 0.53 -5.04 9.18
N LEU A 79 -0.47 -4.16 9.04
CA LEU A 79 -0.79 -3.54 7.75
C LEU A 79 0.40 -2.74 7.19
N ILE A 80 1.07 -1.94 8.03
CA ILE A 80 2.26 -1.18 7.62
C ILE A 80 3.40 -2.13 7.28
N VAL A 81 3.63 -3.17 8.08
CA VAL A 81 4.72 -4.13 7.84
C VAL A 81 4.50 -4.87 6.51
N ALA A 82 3.29 -5.34 6.24
CA ALA A 82 2.96 -6.02 5.01
C ALA A 82 3.13 -5.10 3.78
N LEU A 83 2.67 -3.85 3.87
CA LEU A 83 2.91 -2.83 2.85
C LEU A 83 4.40 -2.51 2.65
N GLN A 84 5.17 -2.47 3.74
CA GLN A 84 6.62 -2.27 3.68
C GLN A 84 7.30 -3.41 2.95
N GLN A 85 6.96 -4.66 3.30
CA GLN A 85 7.51 -5.85 2.65
C GLN A 85 7.20 -5.87 1.15
N LEU A 86 5.97 -5.56 0.76
CA LEU A 86 5.61 -5.42 -0.66
C LEU A 86 6.42 -4.32 -1.35
N GLY A 87 6.60 -3.16 -0.71
CA GLY A 87 7.43 -2.10 -1.26
C GLY A 87 8.91 -2.50 -1.39
N TYR A 88 9.43 -3.36 -0.52
CA TYR A 88 10.77 -3.94 -0.66
C TYR A 88 10.86 -4.89 -1.85
N ASP A 89 9.88 -5.76 -2.04
CA ASP A 89 9.78 -6.67 -3.18
C ASP A 89 9.72 -5.89 -4.50
N VAL A 90 8.83 -4.89 -4.58
CA VAL A 90 8.72 -3.97 -5.71
C VAL A 90 10.02 -3.23 -5.97
N ASN A 91 10.70 -2.73 -4.94
CA ASN A 91 12.00 -2.09 -5.10
C ASN A 91 13.06 -3.06 -5.63
N GLY A 92 13.01 -4.32 -5.20
CA GLY A 92 13.87 -5.40 -5.67
C GLY A 92 13.62 -5.75 -7.13
N VAL A 93 12.36 -5.88 -7.55
CA VAL A 93 11.98 -6.16 -8.95
C VAL A 93 12.23 -4.96 -9.86
N ALA A 94 11.89 -3.76 -9.39
CA ALA A 94 12.06 -2.54 -10.17
C ALA A 94 13.53 -2.23 -10.44
N GLN A 95 14.47 -2.53 -9.54
CA GLN A 95 15.92 -2.28 -9.72
C GLN A 95 16.26 -0.84 -10.18
N GLY A 96 15.39 0.15 -9.91
CA GLY A 96 15.53 1.53 -10.39
C GLY A 96 14.75 1.86 -11.68
N HIS A 97 14.02 0.91 -12.26
CA HIS A 97 13.09 1.12 -13.36
C HIS A 97 11.81 1.79 -12.88
N LEU A 98 11.75 3.11 -13.11
CA LEU A 98 10.66 4.01 -12.78
C LEU A 98 9.31 3.52 -13.33
N SER A 99 9.29 3.01 -14.57
CA SER A 99 8.09 2.49 -15.23
C SER A 99 7.47 1.30 -14.50
N THR A 100 8.31 0.39 -13.99
CA THR A 100 7.88 -0.78 -13.22
C THR A 100 7.37 -0.38 -11.84
N LEU A 101 7.97 0.66 -11.27
CA LEU A 101 7.57 1.23 -9.99
C LEU A 101 6.23 1.97 -10.08
N LEU A 102 6.03 2.82 -11.09
CA LEU A 102 4.73 3.47 -11.34
C LEU A 102 3.63 2.44 -11.62
N SER A 103 3.96 1.35 -12.30
CA SER A 103 3.00 0.27 -12.59
C SER A 103 2.58 -0.54 -11.36
N SER A 104 3.29 -0.41 -10.23
CA SER A 104 2.95 -1.09 -8.97
C SER A 104 1.93 -0.32 -8.11
N GLY A 105 1.62 0.92 -8.46
CA GLY A 105 0.72 1.78 -7.67
C GLY A 105 1.34 2.35 -6.40
N PHE A 106 2.60 2.06 -6.08
CA PHE A 106 3.27 2.64 -4.91
C PHE A 106 3.57 4.13 -5.11
N PRO A 107 3.34 4.98 -4.09
CA PRO A 107 3.80 6.35 -4.11
C PRO A 107 5.34 6.35 -4.22
N THR A 108 5.91 7.22 -5.07
CA THR A 108 7.37 7.40 -5.17
C THR A 108 7.75 8.81 -4.76
N ASN A 109 8.96 8.98 -4.24
CA ASN A 109 9.47 10.29 -3.82
C ASN A 109 9.54 11.36 -4.95
N SER A 110 9.31 10.98 -6.21
CA SER A 110 9.31 11.93 -7.34
C SER A 110 7.98 11.99 -8.10
N ALA A 111 6.98 11.18 -7.76
CA ALA A 111 5.71 11.22 -8.47
C ALA A 111 4.77 12.22 -7.79
N SER A 112 4.97 13.50 -8.14
CA SER A 112 3.82 14.38 -8.31
C SER A 112 2.93 13.74 -9.36
N PHE A 113 1.71 13.40 -8.96
CA PHE A 113 0.64 12.83 -9.77
C PHE A 113 0.65 13.31 -11.22
N CYS A 114 0.82 12.38 -12.16
CA CYS A 114 0.18 12.44 -13.48
C CYS A 114 0.31 11.08 -14.19
N ASN A 115 -0.73 10.25 -14.15
CA ASN A 115 -1.05 9.40 -15.30
C ASN A 115 -2.54 9.06 -15.29
N HIS A 116 -3.35 10.01 -15.75
CA HIS A 116 -4.75 9.81 -16.16
C HIS A 116 -4.80 9.31 -17.61
N GLU A 117 -4.06 8.24 -17.93
CA GLU A 117 -4.13 7.64 -19.27
C GLU A 117 -4.29 6.13 -19.14
N ARG A 118 -5.47 5.74 -18.62
CA ARG A 118 -6.13 4.50 -19.01
C ARG A 118 -6.79 4.75 -20.36
N ILE A 119 -5.98 4.66 -21.42
CA ILE A 119 -6.46 4.46 -22.78
C ILE A 119 -6.35 2.96 -23.08
N GLU A 120 -7.42 2.44 -23.72
CA GLU A 120 -7.60 1.12 -24.36
C GLU A 120 -8.11 0.00 -23.43
N LEU A 121 -9.31 -0.59 -23.58
CA LEU A 121 -10.30 -0.66 -24.67
C LEU A 121 -11.74 -0.62 -24.11
#